data_AF-A0A284R6U5-F1
#
_entry.id   AF-A0A284R6U5-F1
#
_cell.length_a   1.000
_cell.length_b   1.000
_cell.length_c   1.000
_cell.angle_alpha   90.00
_cell.angle_beta   90.00
_cell.angle_gamma   90.00
#
_symmetry.space_group_name_H-M   'P 1'
#
loop_
_entity.id
_entity.type
_entity.pdbx_description
1 polymer ?
#
loop_
_entity_poly.entity_id
_entity_poly.type
_entity_poly.pdbx_seq_one_letter_code
_entity_poly.pdbx_strand_id
1 'polypeptide(L)'
;MIHCLLKSLVFLHDRNIMTGISCIGSDIKIENTLVNHAHNAHWTRHDHTAAFHRSLRRAGMLTYAYIDFDIAIMFPPDAPRSECRLPYWNSWDGTNNWAVKDTAQGEHDYDPFAFDVTLLGFQFCQSFQHLPPYAPFLAPLLDMMVTHDYKRRFTASEALKFFEDMYPLLPEEQLQAFPPMLSHPEDHETFDRWKGLPPDLTRRWASYREPPLPRFTRILRYLCEYRRIRPIIIWGFTVLCTLAPLLMKPENISQYFNLHYQTRTVGDLRIVKH
;
A
#
# COMPACT_ATOMS: atom_id res chain seq x y z
N MET A 1 -5.22 -3.80 -15.60
CA MET A 1 -4.12 -3.31 -14.76
C MET A 1 -4.37 -3.59 -13.28
N ILE A 2 -5.30 -2.89 -12.60
CA ILE A 2 -5.60 -3.10 -11.15
C ILE A 2 -5.75 -4.60 -10.82
N HIS A 3 -6.63 -5.29 -11.55
CA HIS A 3 -6.86 -6.73 -11.39
C HIS A 3 -5.60 -7.59 -11.48
N CYS A 4 -4.79 -7.40 -12.52
CA CYS A 4 -3.56 -8.17 -12.74
C CYS A 4 -2.52 -7.92 -11.65
N LEU A 5 -2.36 -6.68 -11.21
CA LEU A 5 -1.40 -6.31 -10.17
C LEU A 5 -1.83 -6.86 -8.80
N LEU A 6 -3.12 -6.78 -8.46
CA LEU A 6 -3.67 -7.42 -7.26
C LEU A 6 -3.49 -8.95 -7.30
N LYS A 7 -3.79 -9.60 -8.43
CA LYS A 7 -3.54 -11.03 -8.62
C LYS A 7 -2.07 -11.41 -8.42
N SER A 8 -1.17 -10.61 -8.96
CA SER A 8 0.27 -10.83 -8.82
C SER A 8 0.71 -10.68 -7.37
N LEU A 9 0.20 -9.66 -6.66
CA LEU A 9 0.53 -9.46 -5.25
C LEU A 9 0.02 -10.61 -4.37
N VAL A 10 -1.22 -11.06 -4.59
CA VAL A 10 -1.77 -12.25 -3.92
C VAL A 10 -0.90 -13.47 -4.14
N PHE A 11 -0.50 -13.73 -5.39
CA PHE A 11 0.35 -14.87 -5.72
C PHE A 11 1.68 -14.87 -4.95
N LEU A 12 2.27 -13.70 -4.74
CA LEU A 12 3.53 -13.54 -4.01
C LEU A 12 3.32 -13.66 -2.50
N HIS A 13 2.29 -13.01 -1.96
CA HIS A 13 1.94 -13.10 -0.53
C HIS A 13 1.56 -14.52 -0.11
N ASP A 14 0.94 -15.31 -0.98
CA ASP A 14 0.64 -16.73 -0.75
C ASP A 14 1.89 -17.62 -0.69
N ARG A 15 3.04 -17.12 -1.14
CA ARG A 15 4.35 -17.78 -1.08
C ARG A 15 5.27 -17.16 -0.04
N ASN A 16 4.74 -16.32 0.85
CA ASN A 16 5.52 -15.58 1.83
C ASN A 16 6.65 -14.73 1.18
N ILE A 17 6.39 -14.24 -0.03
CA ILE A 17 7.28 -13.31 -0.73
C ILE A 17 6.70 -11.91 -0.57
N MET A 18 7.46 -11.03 0.09
CA MET A 18 7.18 -9.60 0.08
C MET A 18 7.95 -8.96 -1.07
N THR A 19 7.28 -8.09 -1.83
CA THR A 19 7.83 -7.52 -3.06
C THR A 19 8.91 -6.47 -2.81
N GLY A 20 8.87 -5.80 -1.66
CA GLY A 20 9.83 -4.75 -1.32
C GLY A 20 9.72 -3.56 -2.26
N ILE A 21 8.51 -3.20 -2.70
CA ILE A 21 8.33 -2.35 -3.88
C ILE A 21 9.04 -0.99 -3.74
N SER A 22 9.97 -0.71 -4.65
CA SER A 22 10.61 0.61 -4.77
C SER A 22 9.58 1.66 -5.20
N CYS A 23 9.52 2.80 -4.51
CA CYS A 23 8.86 4.05 -4.87
C CYS A 23 9.85 5.24 -5.05
N ILE A 24 11.17 5.03 -5.27
CA ILE A 24 12.18 6.11 -5.41
C ILE A 24 11.91 6.95 -6.65
N GLY A 25 11.14 8.04 -6.50
CA GLY A 25 10.80 8.90 -7.64
C GLY A 25 9.99 8.12 -8.68
N SER A 26 8.72 7.88 -8.39
CA SER A 26 7.83 7.18 -9.32
C SER A 26 8.29 5.75 -9.65
N ASP A 27 8.92 5.02 -8.72
CA ASP A 27 9.58 3.74 -9.04
C ASP A 27 8.73 2.47 -8.84
N ILE A 28 7.42 2.62 -8.62
CA ILE A 28 6.51 1.84 -9.48
C ILE A 28 6.37 2.69 -10.73
N LYS A 29 7.34 2.58 -11.63
CA LYS A 29 7.09 3.08 -12.96
C LYS A 29 6.01 2.18 -13.53
N ILE A 30 5.07 2.76 -14.26
CA ILE A 30 4.36 1.99 -15.30
C ILE A 30 5.37 1.22 -16.19
N GLU A 31 6.65 1.62 -16.22
CA GLU A 31 7.80 0.92 -16.82
C GLU A 31 8.22 -0.37 -16.08
N ASN A 32 8.06 -0.48 -14.74
CA ASN A 32 8.29 -1.71 -13.96
C ASN A 32 7.06 -2.64 -13.93
N THR A 33 6.02 -2.26 -14.68
CA THR A 33 4.93 -3.15 -15.03
C THR A 33 5.10 -3.55 -16.48
N LEU A 34 5.52 -4.80 -16.72
CA LEU A 34 5.54 -5.32 -18.08
C LEU A 34 4.11 -5.50 -18.56
N VAL A 35 3.90 -5.14 -19.83
CA VAL A 35 2.65 -5.39 -20.55
C VAL A 35 2.99 -6.30 -21.71
N ASN A 36 2.30 -7.44 -21.83
CA ASN A 36 2.44 -8.26 -23.03
C ASN A 36 2.09 -7.38 -24.25
N HIS A 37 2.88 -7.47 -25.32
CA HIS A 37 2.81 -6.60 -26.51
C HIS A 37 3.50 -5.21 -26.41
N ALA A 38 4.38 -4.97 -25.43
CA ALA A 38 5.30 -3.81 -25.42
C ALA A 38 6.70 -4.17 -25.97
N HIS A 39 7.29 -3.32 -26.82
CA HIS A 39 8.61 -3.53 -27.46
C HIS A 39 9.71 -2.54 -26.99
N ASN A 40 9.45 -1.57 -26.11
CA ASN A 40 10.53 -0.66 -25.68
C ASN A 40 10.28 0.00 -24.32
N ALA A 41 11.37 0.30 -23.61
CA ALA A 41 11.44 0.93 -22.28
C ALA A 41 10.86 2.36 -22.25
N HIS A 42 10.59 2.96 -23.41
CA HIS A 42 10.02 4.29 -23.50
C HIS A 42 8.53 4.22 -23.80
N TRP A 43 7.71 4.49 -22.77
CA TRP A 43 6.30 4.88 -22.85
C TRP A 43 6.11 6.24 -23.55
N THR A 44 6.96 6.61 -24.51
CA THR A 44 6.90 7.88 -25.21
C THR A 44 5.72 7.89 -26.18
N ARG A 45 4.60 8.41 -25.70
CA ARG A 45 3.77 9.48 -26.30
C ARG A 45 3.73 9.57 -27.84
N HIS A 46 3.53 8.46 -28.52
CA HIS A 46 3.07 8.49 -29.91
C HIS A 46 1.65 7.94 -29.97
N ASP A 47 0.75 8.70 -30.59
CA ASP A 47 -0.69 8.42 -30.65
C ASP A 47 -1.00 7.02 -31.19
N HIS A 48 -0.13 6.49 -32.05
CA HIS A 48 -0.22 5.13 -32.58
C HIS A 48 -0.07 4.05 -31.50
N THR A 49 0.85 4.21 -30.54
CA THR A 49 1.05 3.27 -29.43
C THR A 49 -0.13 3.31 -28.45
N ALA A 50 -0.68 4.50 -28.21
CA ALA A 50 -1.85 4.66 -27.35
C ALA A 50 -3.12 4.04 -27.97
N ALA A 51 -3.33 4.21 -29.28
CA ALA A 51 -4.44 3.61 -30.02
C ALA A 51 -4.35 2.07 -30.07
N PHE A 52 -3.15 1.54 -30.35
CA PHE A 52 -2.86 0.10 -30.34
C PHE A 52 -3.11 -0.54 -28.97
N HIS A 53 -2.60 0.07 -27.89
CA HIS A 53 -2.87 -0.46 -26.55
C HIS A 53 -4.33 -0.30 -26.14
N ARG A 54 -5.04 0.73 -26.62
CA ARG A 54 -6.48 0.90 -26.35
C ARG A 54 -7.30 -0.23 -26.94
N SER A 55 -7.02 -0.67 -28.17
CA SER A 55 -7.72 -1.81 -28.78
C SER A 55 -7.43 -3.11 -28.05
N LEU A 56 -6.17 -3.37 -27.67
CA LEU A 56 -5.80 -4.56 -26.90
C LEU A 56 -6.41 -4.57 -25.48
N ARG A 57 -6.49 -3.42 -24.80
CA ARG A 57 -7.20 -3.32 -23.50
C ARG A 57 -8.68 -3.63 -23.66
N ARG A 58 -9.33 -3.06 -24.69
CA ARG A 58 -10.75 -3.31 -24.98
C ARG A 58 -11.01 -4.78 -25.31
N ALA A 59 -10.07 -5.45 -25.97
CA ALA A 59 -10.16 -6.87 -26.26
C ALA A 59 -9.77 -7.78 -25.08
N GLY A 60 -9.38 -7.23 -23.92
CA GLY A 60 -8.94 -8.01 -22.77
C GLY A 60 -7.61 -8.76 -22.99
N MET A 61 -6.82 -8.36 -23.99
CA MET A 61 -5.60 -9.05 -24.39
C MET A 61 -4.34 -8.58 -23.65
N LEU A 62 -4.43 -7.48 -22.87
CA LEU A 62 -3.31 -6.98 -22.10
C LEU A 62 -3.23 -7.62 -20.70
N THR A 63 -2.09 -8.25 -20.45
CA THR A 63 -1.62 -8.80 -19.17
C THR A 63 -0.54 -7.89 -18.63
N TYR A 64 -0.61 -7.60 -17.33
CA TYR A 64 0.34 -6.76 -16.61
C TYR A 64 1.07 -7.62 -15.57
N ALA A 65 2.39 -7.49 -15.45
CA ALA A 65 3.21 -8.24 -14.49
C ALA A 65 4.23 -7.35 -13.78
N TYR A 66 4.51 -7.66 -12.51
CA TYR A 66 5.62 -7.05 -11.77
C TYR A 66 6.97 -7.58 -12.27
N ILE A 67 7.95 -6.68 -12.32
CA ILE A 67 9.36 -6.99 -12.49
C ILE A 67 10.18 -6.27 -11.41
N ASP A 68 11.50 -6.50 -11.42
CA ASP A 68 12.47 -5.86 -10.52
C ASP A 68 12.30 -6.29 -9.05
N PHE A 69 12.72 -7.54 -8.79
CA PHE A 69 12.61 -8.19 -7.48
C PHE A 69 13.92 -8.09 -6.67
N ASP A 70 14.82 -7.17 -7.01
CA ASP A 70 16.16 -7.09 -6.42
C ASP A 70 16.16 -6.77 -4.92
N ILE A 71 15.04 -6.25 -4.41
CA ILE A 71 14.80 -5.94 -2.99
C ILE A 71 13.64 -6.74 -2.38
N ALA A 72 13.12 -7.72 -3.12
CA ALA A 72 12.11 -8.64 -2.60
C ALA A 72 12.71 -9.57 -1.53
N ILE A 73 11.92 -9.91 -0.52
CA ILE A 73 12.32 -10.83 0.55
C ILE A 73 11.37 -12.01 0.56
N MET A 74 11.94 -13.21 0.48
CA MET A 74 11.23 -14.47 0.68
C MET A 74 11.42 -14.92 2.12
N PHE A 75 10.32 -14.94 2.88
CA PHE A 75 10.30 -15.54 4.22
C PHE A 75 10.17 -17.07 4.10
N PRO A 76 10.47 -17.83 5.17
CA PRO A 76 10.22 -19.26 5.17
C PRO A 76 8.75 -19.56 4.80
N PRO A 77 8.48 -20.55 3.92
CA PRO A 77 7.12 -20.82 3.44
C PRO A 77 6.12 -21.14 4.58
N ASP A 78 6.64 -21.70 5.67
CA ASP A 78 5.85 -22.18 6.80
C ASP A 78 5.77 -21.14 7.94
N ALA A 79 6.49 -20.02 7.81
CA ALA A 79 6.47 -18.97 8.81
C ALA A 79 5.09 -18.30 8.86
N PRO A 80 4.48 -18.14 10.05
CA PRO A 80 3.23 -17.41 10.16
C PRO A 80 3.49 -15.94 9.80
N ARG A 81 2.57 -15.32 9.04
CA ARG A 81 2.72 -13.93 8.56
C ARG A 81 2.93 -12.92 9.70
N SER A 82 2.36 -13.17 10.88
CA SER A 82 2.55 -12.35 12.07
C SER A 82 3.99 -12.30 12.59
N GLU A 83 4.81 -13.32 12.28
CA GLU A 83 6.22 -13.39 12.67
C GLU A 83 7.17 -12.86 11.59
N CYS A 84 6.66 -12.66 10.37
CA CYS A 84 7.42 -12.08 9.26
C CYS A 84 7.52 -10.56 9.45
N ARG A 85 8.35 -10.11 10.40
CA ARG A 85 8.58 -8.70 10.70
C ARG A 85 9.91 -8.24 10.14
N LEU A 86 9.95 -7.02 9.61
CA LEU A 86 11.20 -6.38 9.17
C LEU A 86 11.45 -5.11 9.97
N PRO A 87 12.72 -4.76 10.23
CA PRO A 87 13.02 -3.52 10.92
C PRO A 87 12.59 -2.32 10.05
N TYR A 88 12.14 -1.25 10.70
CA TYR A 88 11.53 -0.10 10.02
C TYR A 88 12.42 0.53 8.93
N TRP A 89 13.75 0.44 9.02
CA TRP A 89 14.64 1.02 8.02
C TRP A 89 14.66 0.24 6.71
N ASN A 90 14.25 -1.03 6.70
CA ASN A 90 14.16 -1.81 5.45
C ASN A 90 13.03 -1.31 4.53
N SER A 91 12.02 -0.62 5.08
CA SER A 91 10.96 -0.03 4.25
C SER A 91 11.43 1.19 3.45
N TRP A 92 12.62 1.70 3.76
CA TRP A 92 13.22 2.88 3.14
C TRP A 92 14.01 2.54 1.90
N ASP A 93 14.48 1.30 1.82
CA ASP A 93 15.08 0.75 0.62
C ASP A 93 14.02 0.77 -0.48
N GLY A 94 14.37 1.40 -1.60
CA GLY A 94 13.43 1.57 -2.69
C GLY A 94 12.37 2.65 -2.48
N THR A 95 11.99 3.18 -1.32
CA THR A 95 10.85 4.15 -1.23
C THR A 95 11.24 5.63 -1.17
N ASN A 96 12.55 5.90 -1.11
CA ASN A 96 13.14 7.23 -0.91
C ASN A 96 12.56 7.98 0.29
N ASN A 97 12.04 7.28 1.32
CA ASN A 97 11.50 7.84 2.58
C ASN A 97 10.27 8.77 2.48
N TRP A 98 9.80 9.16 1.30
CA TRP A 98 8.80 10.25 1.19
C TRP A 98 7.42 9.82 0.70
N ALA A 99 7.29 8.66 0.04
CA ALA A 99 6.05 8.27 -0.64
C ALA A 99 4.96 7.74 0.32
N VAL A 100 5.33 6.87 1.25
CA VAL A 100 4.43 6.23 2.22
C VAL A 100 5.00 6.39 3.64
N LYS A 101 4.17 6.88 4.57
CA LYS A 101 4.58 7.29 5.94
C LYS A 101 4.22 6.25 7.01
N ASP A 102 4.05 4.99 6.60
CA ASP A 102 3.69 3.86 7.48
C ASP A 102 4.74 3.52 8.51
N THR A 103 6.00 3.77 8.20
CA THR A 103 7.16 3.50 9.06
C THR A 103 7.90 4.80 9.44
N ALA A 104 7.16 5.91 9.41
CA ALA A 104 7.67 7.26 9.65
C ALA A 104 7.12 7.85 10.96
N GLN A 105 6.78 7.01 11.94
CA GLN A 105 6.17 7.42 13.22
C GLN A 105 6.91 6.86 14.44
N GLY A 106 8.09 6.27 14.22
CA GLY A 106 8.96 5.76 15.29
C GLY A 106 8.81 4.26 15.56
N GLU A 107 8.18 3.53 14.64
CA GLU A 107 8.04 2.09 14.67
C GLU A 107 9.41 1.40 14.71
N HIS A 108 9.53 0.31 15.48
CA HIS A 108 10.77 -0.49 15.52
C HIS A 108 10.84 -1.48 14.34
N ASP A 109 9.69 -2.09 14.02
CA ASP A 109 9.52 -3.02 12.91
C ASP A 109 8.17 -2.77 12.21
N TYR A 110 7.96 -3.38 11.05
CA TYR A 110 6.73 -3.24 10.27
C TYR A 110 6.28 -4.58 9.67
N ASP A 111 5.02 -4.62 9.26
CA ASP A 111 4.44 -5.75 8.52
C ASP A 111 4.79 -5.58 7.03
N PRO A 112 5.66 -6.41 6.45
CA PRO A 112 6.08 -6.27 5.07
C PRO A 112 4.93 -6.52 4.08
N PHE A 113 3.98 -7.40 4.42
CA PHE A 113 2.85 -7.70 3.55
C PHE A 113 1.81 -6.57 3.58
N ALA A 114 1.51 -6.03 4.76
CA ALA A 114 0.63 -4.86 4.84
C ALA A 114 1.27 -3.62 4.18
N PHE A 115 2.59 -3.49 4.26
CA PHE A 115 3.32 -2.41 3.60
C PHE A 115 3.29 -2.53 2.08
N ASP A 116 3.50 -3.73 1.52
CA ASP A 116 3.33 -3.99 0.08
C ASP A 116 1.95 -3.55 -0.44
N VAL A 117 0.88 -3.85 0.31
CA VAL A 117 -0.49 -3.43 -0.06
C VAL A 117 -0.60 -1.92 -0.12
N THR A 118 0.00 -1.21 0.84
CA THR A 118 -0.01 0.27 0.85
C THR A 118 0.82 0.86 -0.27
N LEU A 119 1.96 0.29 -0.61
CA LEU A 119 2.75 0.74 -1.76
C LEU A 119 1.97 0.59 -3.06
N LEU A 120 1.30 -0.56 -3.25
CA LEU A 120 0.42 -0.75 -4.41
C LEU A 120 -0.80 0.21 -4.37
N GLY A 121 -1.39 0.41 -3.20
CA GLY A 121 -2.51 1.33 -3.01
C GLY A 121 -2.11 2.77 -3.35
N PHE A 122 -0.94 3.20 -2.89
CA PHE A 122 -0.36 4.50 -3.20
C PHE A 122 -0.19 4.68 -4.71
N GLN A 123 0.32 3.66 -5.41
CA GLN A 123 0.42 3.69 -6.86
C GLN A 123 -0.93 3.80 -7.55
N PHE A 124 -1.92 3.06 -7.07
CA PHE A 124 -3.27 3.19 -7.57
C PHE A 124 -3.84 4.58 -7.30
N CYS A 125 -3.53 5.21 -6.16
CA CYS A 125 -3.91 6.59 -5.91
C CYS A 125 -3.27 7.54 -6.93
N GLN A 126 -1.96 7.43 -7.18
CA GLN A 126 -1.27 8.26 -8.18
C GLN A 126 -1.90 8.13 -9.59
N SER A 127 -2.38 6.95 -9.94
CA SER A 127 -2.94 6.67 -11.27
C SER A 127 -4.45 6.91 -11.38
N PHE A 128 -5.22 6.67 -10.31
CA PHE A 128 -6.66 6.43 -10.38
C PHE A 128 -7.50 7.14 -9.32
N GLN A 129 -6.91 7.91 -8.40
CA GLN A 129 -7.69 8.56 -7.31
C GLN A 129 -8.77 9.54 -7.79
N HIS A 130 -8.68 10.03 -9.04
CA HIS A 130 -9.67 10.91 -9.67
C HIS A 130 -10.86 10.17 -10.32
N LEU A 131 -10.80 8.84 -10.41
CA LEU A 131 -11.81 8.01 -11.06
C LEU A 131 -13.05 7.66 -10.21
N PRO A 132 -13.13 7.84 -8.88
CA PRO A 132 -14.33 7.51 -8.12
C PRO A 132 -15.64 8.08 -8.67
N PRO A 133 -15.72 9.32 -9.20
CA PRO A 133 -16.95 9.81 -9.83
C PRO A 133 -17.47 8.94 -11.00
N TYR A 134 -16.59 8.16 -11.64
CA TYR A 134 -16.89 7.27 -12.75
C TYR A 134 -16.98 5.80 -12.33
N ALA A 135 -16.20 5.41 -11.34
CA ALA A 135 -16.15 4.06 -10.79
C ALA A 135 -16.16 4.14 -9.25
N PRO A 136 -17.34 4.29 -8.61
CA PRO A 136 -17.45 4.65 -7.19
C PRO A 136 -16.76 3.69 -6.23
N PHE A 137 -16.71 2.40 -6.54
CA PHE A 137 -16.05 1.39 -5.70
C PHE A 137 -14.52 1.59 -5.59
N LEU A 138 -13.92 2.41 -6.46
CA LEU A 138 -12.50 2.74 -6.34
C LEU A 138 -12.20 3.56 -5.08
N ALA A 139 -13.11 4.42 -4.62
CA ALA A 139 -12.89 5.17 -3.38
C ALA A 139 -12.64 4.27 -2.16
N PRO A 140 -13.55 3.34 -1.80
CA PRO A 140 -13.31 2.42 -0.70
C PRO A 140 -12.15 1.45 -0.93
N LEU A 141 -11.91 0.99 -2.17
CA LEU A 141 -10.76 0.14 -2.47
C LEU A 141 -9.44 0.86 -2.18
N LEU A 142 -9.29 2.09 -2.68
CA LEU A 142 -8.07 2.87 -2.51
C LEU A 142 -7.84 3.22 -1.04
N ASP A 143 -8.86 3.75 -0.35
CA ASP A 143 -8.76 4.12 1.07
C ASP A 143 -8.37 2.91 1.94
N MET A 144 -8.96 1.74 1.70
CA MET A 144 -8.63 0.54 2.48
C MET A 144 -7.27 -0.06 2.17
N MET A 145 -6.64 0.26 1.03
CA MET A 145 -5.26 -0.15 0.73
C MET A 145 -4.25 0.83 1.34
N VAL A 146 -4.55 2.13 1.38
CA VAL A 146 -3.64 3.19 1.88
C VAL A 146 -3.94 3.67 3.28
N THR A 147 -4.87 3.02 3.99
CA THR A 147 -5.26 3.46 5.33
C THR A 147 -4.09 3.46 6.31
N HIS A 148 -3.98 4.52 7.12
CA HIS A 148 -2.96 4.58 8.17
C HIS A 148 -3.22 3.59 9.33
N ASP A 149 -4.45 3.09 9.45
CA ASP A 149 -4.78 2.02 10.39
C ASP A 149 -4.51 0.65 9.74
N TYR A 150 -3.27 0.15 9.90
CA TYR A 150 -2.85 -1.10 9.27
C TYR A 150 -3.73 -2.31 9.66
N LYS A 151 -4.44 -2.27 10.80
CA LYS A 151 -5.34 -3.36 11.21
C LYS A 151 -6.63 -3.38 10.41
N ARG A 152 -7.05 -2.22 9.91
CA ARG A 152 -8.21 -2.10 9.01
C ARG A 152 -7.83 -2.29 7.56
N ARG A 153 -6.55 -2.18 7.22
CA ARG A 153 -6.07 -2.30 5.86
C ARG A 153 -6.44 -3.63 5.25
N PHE A 154 -6.85 -3.60 3.99
CA PHE A 154 -7.00 -4.83 3.24
C PHE A 154 -5.68 -5.59 3.16
N THR A 155 -5.76 -6.91 3.26
CA THR A 155 -4.76 -7.81 2.69
C THR A 155 -4.83 -7.76 1.17
N ALA A 156 -3.78 -8.23 0.48
CA ALA A 156 -3.80 -8.34 -0.99
C ALA A 156 -5.03 -9.15 -1.49
N SER A 157 -5.37 -10.23 -0.79
CA SER A 157 -6.49 -11.11 -1.13
C SER A 157 -7.84 -10.43 -0.91
N GLU A 158 -8.01 -9.66 0.17
CA GLU A 158 -9.23 -8.87 0.40
C GLU A 158 -9.39 -7.77 -0.63
N ALA A 159 -8.32 -7.06 -1.00
CA ALA A 159 -8.35 -6.03 -2.04
C ALA A 159 -8.70 -6.63 -3.41
N LEU A 160 -8.10 -7.79 -3.77
CA LEU A 160 -8.44 -8.52 -4.99
C LEU A 160 -9.90 -8.94 -5.00
N LYS A 161 -10.36 -9.59 -3.93
CA LYS A 161 -11.75 -10.05 -3.80
C LYS A 161 -12.73 -8.88 -3.90
N PHE A 162 -12.47 -7.79 -3.19
CA PHE A 162 -13.30 -6.58 -3.27
C PHE A 162 -13.37 -6.05 -4.71
N PHE A 163 -12.24 -6.00 -5.42
CA PHE A 163 -12.22 -5.58 -6.82
C PHE A 163 -13.04 -6.52 -7.71
N GLU A 164 -12.85 -7.84 -7.58
CA GLU A 164 -13.55 -8.86 -8.38
C GLU A 164 -15.06 -8.88 -8.10
N ASP A 165 -15.48 -8.60 -6.86
CA ASP A 165 -16.89 -8.52 -6.47
C ASP A 165 -17.55 -7.24 -7.01
N MET A 166 -16.83 -6.11 -7.05
CA MET A 166 -17.40 -4.80 -7.42
C MET A 166 -17.30 -4.48 -8.90
N TYR A 167 -16.23 -4.89 -9.58
CA TYR A 167 -15.98 -4.56 -10.99
C TYR A 167 -17.12 -5.00 -11.94
N PRO A 168 -17.69 -6.22 -11.81
CA PRO A 168 -18.81 -6.66 -12.66
C PRO A 168 -20.11 -5.87 -12.44
N LEU A 169 -20.23 -5.12 -11.35
CA LEU A 169 -21.42 -4.33 -11.02
C LEU A 169 -21.40 -2.95 -11.69
N LEU A 170 -20.32 -2.58 -12.37
CA LEU A 170 -20.23 -1.32 -13.10
C LEU A 170 -21.15 -1.33 -14.33
N PRO A 171 -22.03 -0.34 -14.49
CA PRO A 171 -22.78 -0.15 -15.72
C PRO A 171 -21.85 0.08 -16.92
N GLU A 172 -22.27 -0.39 -18.09
CA GLU A 172 -21.52 -0.20 -19.35
C GLU A 172 -21.25 1.30 -19.63
N GLU A 173 -22.18 2.18 -19.26
CA GLU A 173 -22.05 3.63 -19.37
C GLU A 173 -20.84 4.17 -18.60
N GLN A 174 -20.57 3.62 -17.41
CA GLN A 174 -19.40 3.96 -16.60
C GLN A 174 -18.11 3.40 -17.20
N LEU A 175 -18.17 2.20 -17.78
CA LEU A 175 -17.02 1.57 -18.46
C LEU A 175 -16.62 2.32 -19.74
N GLN A 176 -17.57 2.92 -20.44
CA GLN A 176 -17.33 3.72 -21.65
C GLN A 176 -17.05 5.20 -21.37
N ALA A 177 -17.09 5.63 -20.10
CA ALA A 177 -16.79 7.00 -19.74
C ALA A 177 -15.34 7.37 -20.10
N PHE A 178 -15.15 8.63 -20.53
CA PHE A 178 -13.83 9.22 -20.77
C PHE A 178 -13.51 10.21 -19.65
N PRO A 179 -12.98 9.72 -18.51
CA PRO A 179 -12.60 10.59 -17.41
C PRO A 179 -11.49 11.56 -17.84
N PRO A 180 -11.49 12.80 -17.33
CA PRO A 180 -10.40 13.73 -17.56
C PRO A 180 -9.12 13.18 -16.95
N MET A 181 -8.00 13.36 -17.64
CA MET A 181 -6.70 13.05 -17.05
C MET A 181 -6.38 14.04 -15.93
N LEU A 182 -5.84 13.54 -14.82
CA LEU A 182 -5.22 14.41 -13.83
C LEU A 182 -4.07 15.16 -14.49
N SER A 183 -4.13 16.49 -14.44
CA SER A 183 -3.09 17.36 -14.98
C SER A 183 -1.86 17.40 -14.08
N HIS A 184 -2.02 17.14 -12.77
CA HIS A 184 -0.92 17.07 -11.81
C HIS A 184 -1.17 15.96 -10.77
N PRO A 185 -0.12 15.31 -10.24
CA PRO A 185 -0.27 14.37 -9.13
C PRO A 185 -0.76 15.14 -7.90
N GLU A 186 -1.98 14.84 -7.44
CA GLU A 186 -2.46 15.30 -6.14
C GLU A 186 -1.97 14.37 -5.04
N ASP A 187 -1.72 14.91 -3.85
CA ASP A 187 -1.29 14.13 -2.70
C ASP A 187 -2.42 13.20 -2.21
N HIS A 188 -2.15 11.90 -2.24
CA HIS A 188 -3.11 10.88 -1.82
C HIS A 188 -3.63 11.05 -0.39
N GLU A 189 -2.84 11.61 0.53
CA GLU A 189 -3.25 11.82 1.93
C GLU A 189 -4.32 12.92 2.06
N THR A 190 -4.35 13.87 1.12
CA THR A 190 -5.25 15.05 1.18
C THR A 190 -6.36 15.02 0.14
N PHE A 191 -6.22 14.22 -0.91
CA PHE A 191 -7.24 14.07 -1.95
C PHE A 191 -8.52 13.42 -1.39
N ASP A 192 -9.66 14.11 -1.56
CA ASP A 192 -10.98 13.56 -1.16
C ASP A 192 -11.56 12.66 -2.25
N ARG A 193 -11.22 11.36 -2.21
CA ARG A 193 -11.74 10.32 -3.12
C ARG A 193 -13.26 10.16 -3.08
N TRP A 194 -13.92 10.66 -2.04
CA TRP A 194 -15.36 10.53 -1.86
C TRP A 194 -16.13 11.73 -2.43
N LYS A 195 -15.43 12.77 -2.87
CA LYS A 195 -16.04 13.99 -3.40
C LYS A 195 -16.83 13.69 -4.66
N GLY A 196 -18.11 14.09 -4.65
CA GLY A 196 -19.01 13.91 -5.79
C GLY A 196 -19.66 12.53 -5.90
N LEU A 197 -19.41 11.63 -4.95
CA LEU A 197 -20.08 10.32 -4.92
C LEU A 197 -21.55 10.45 -4.46
N PRO A 198 -22.45 9.60 -4.98
CA PRO A 198 -23.83 9.52 -4.51
C PRO A 198 -23.92 9.32 -2.98
N PRO A 199 -24.82 10.03 -2.26
CA PRO A 199 -24.92 9.96 -0.79
C PRO A 199 -25.31 8.60 -0.23
N ASP A 200 -26.02 7.79 -1.01
CA ASP A 200 -26.38 6.40 -0.70
C ASP A 200 -25.16 5.48 -0.71
N LEU A 201 -24.30 5.59 -1.74
CA LEU A 201 -23.03 4.85 -1.81
C LEU A 201 -22.07 5.28 -0.70
N THR A 202 -21.96 6.58 -0.45
CA THR A 202 -21.13 7.12 0.63
C THR A 202 -21.58 6.59 1.99
N ARG A 203 -22.90 6.46 2.23
CA ARG A 203 -23.43 5.85 3.46
C ARG A 203 -23.15 4.36 3.54
N ARG A 204 -23.34 3.63 2.44
CA ARG A 204 -23.10 2.18 2.37
C ARG A 204 -21.67 1.81 2.72
N TRP A 205 -20.70 2.59 2.24
CA TRP A 205 -19.28 2.32 2.43
C TRP A 205 -18.61 3.25 3.44
N ALA A 206 -19.36 3.91 4.32
CA ALA A 206 -18.80 4.87 5.28
C ALA A 206 -17.69 4.27 6.16
N SER A 207 -17.75 2.98 6.48
CA SER A 207 -16.72 2.26 7.26
C SER A 207 -15.41 2.03 6.51
N TYR A 208 -15.41 2.18 5.18
CA TYR A 208 -14.23 2.03 4.32
C TYR A 208 -13.49 3.35 4.14
N ARG A 209 -14.09 4.47 4.57
CA ARG A 209 -13.47 5.79 4.45
C ARG A 209 -12.28 5.89 5.37
N GLU A 210 -11.21 6.46 4.84
CA GLU A 210 -10.01 6.76 5.59
C GLU A 210 -10.31 7.81 6.67
N PRO A 211 -10.05 7.53 7.96
CA PRO A 211 -10.25 8.52 9.00
C PRO A 211 -9.17 9.60 8.90
N PRO A 212 -9.46 10.82 9.38
CA PRO A 212 -8.45 11.87 9.41
C PRO A 212 -7.28 11.47 10.30
N LEU A 213 -6.07 11.79 9.87
CA LEU A 213 -4.85 11.51 10.65
C LEU A 213 -4.95 12.13 12.05
N PRO A 214 -4.72 11.35 13.12
CA PRO A 214 -4.61 11.87 14.47
C PRO A 214 -3.56 12.99 14.55
N ARG A 215 -3.83 14.05 15.32
CA ARG A 215 -2.91 15.19 15.47
C ARG A 215 -1.53 14.73 15.96
N PHE A 216 -1.50 13.77 16.88
CA PHE A 216 -0.27 13.19 17.39
C PHE A 216 0.56 12.51 16.29
N THR A 217 -0.08 11.70 15.45
CA THR A 217 0.57 11.07 14.28
C THR A 217 1.15 12.10 13.32
N ARG A 218 0.44 13.21 13.07
CA ARG A 218 0.96 14.31 12.25
C ARG A 218 2.22 14.93 12.85
N ILE A 219 2.24 15.15 14.17
CA ILE A 219 3.41 15.69 14.88
C ILE A 219 4.57 14.69 14.84
N LEU A 220 4.32 13.41 15.10
CA LEU A 220 5.36 12.38 15.05
C LEU A 220 5.99 12.28 13.67
N ARG A 221 5.18 12.25 12.61
CA ARG A 221 5.66 12.26 11.22
C ARG A 221 6.56 13.46 10.96
N TYR A 222 6.09 14.67 11.31
CA TYR A 222 6.88 15.90 11.19
C TYR A 222 8.21 15.84 11.95
N LEU A 223 8.21 15.36 13.20
CA LEU A 223 9.46 15.22 13.96
C LEU A 223 10.40 14.17 13.37
N CYS A 224 9.85 13.08 12.82
CA CYS A 224 10.62 12.00 12.20
C CYS A 224 11.21 12.40 10.83
N GLU A 225 10.76 13.49 10.21
CA GLU A 225 11.43 14.07 9.03
C GLU A 225 12.84 14.58 9.37
N TYR A 226 13.09 14.97 10.62
CA TYR A 226 14.41 15.42 11.05
C TYR A 226 15.34 14.24 11.34
N ARG A 227 16.36 14.06 10.49
CA ARG A 227 17.36 12.97 10.58
C ARG A 227 17.97 12.77 11.97
N ARG A 228 18.15 13.84 12.76
CA ARG A 228 18.73 13.79 14.11
C ARG A 228 17.69 13.46 15.21
N ILE A 229 16.43 13.79 14.99
CA ILE A 229 15.36 13.59 15.98
C ILE A 229 14.79 12.18 15.87
N ARG A 230 14.67 11.67 14.64
CA ARG A 230 14.10 10.34 14.38
C ARG A 230 14.73 9.19 15.19
N PRO A 231 16.08 9.04 15.28
CA PRO A 231 16.67 7.99 16.12
C PRO A 231 16.33 8.13 17.60
N ILE A 232 16.18 9.37 18.09
CA ILE A 232 15.80 9.65 19.48
C ILE A 232 14.35 9.20 19.75
N ILE A 233 13.45 9.47 18.81
CA ILE A 233 12.05 9.04 18.89
C ILE A 233 11.96 7.51 18.90
N ILE A 234 12.63 6.84 17.97
CA ILE A 234 12.63 5.36 17.88
C ILE A 234 13.23 4.75 19.15
N TRP A 235 14.35 5.29 19.64
CA TRP A 235 14.95 4.82 20.89
C TRP A 235 14.00 5.04 22.08
N GLY A 236 13.35 6.21 22.16
CA GLY A 236 12.35 6.51 23.18
C GLY A 236 11.18 5.51 23.16
N PHE A 237 10.63 5.22 21.98
CA PHE A 237 9.59 4.20 21.80
C PHE A 237 10.07 2.81 22.18
N THR A 238 11.30 2.45 21.80
CA THR A 238 11.90 1.16 22.16
C THR A 238 11.99 1.04 23.67
N VAL A 239 12.58 2.01 24.36
CA VAL A 239 12.70 2.03 25.84
C VAL A 239 11.33 1.99 26.52
N LEU A 240 10.36 2.76 26.03
CA LEU A 240 8.97 2.71 26.53
C LEU A 240 8.38 1.31 26.36
N CYS A 241 8.51 0.67 25.20
CA CYS A 241 7.98 -0.66 24.96
C CYS A 241 8.66 -1.74 25.81
N THR A 242 9.97 -1.60 26.09
CA THR A 242 10.70 -2.56 26.92
C THR A 242 10.46 -2.36 28.41
N LEU A 243 10.26 -1.11 28.87
CA LEU A 243 10.07 -0.79 30.29
C LEU A 243 8.61 -0.73 30.73
N ALA A 244 7.66 -0.42 29.83
CA ALA A 244 6.22 -0.40 30.12
C ALA A 244 5.69 -1.71 30.74
N PRO A 245 6.08 -2.91 30.28
CA PRO A 245 5.67 -4.17 30.90
C PRO A 245 6.26 -4.39 32.29
N LEU A 246 7.41 -3.76 32.58
CA LEU A 246 8.09 -3.83 33.88
C LEU A 246 7.53 -2.82 34.89
N LEU A 247 6.88 -1.75 34.40
CA LEU A 247 6.35 -0.65 35.22
C LEU A 247 4.83 -0.70 35.42
N MET A 248 4.10 -1.53 34.66
CA MET A 248 2.64 -1.66 34.77
C MET A 248 2.20 -2.91 35.52
N LYS A 249 1.12 -2.77 36.32
CA LYS A 249 0.46 -3.90 36.98
C LYS A 249 -0.07 -4.90 35.92
N PRO A 250 -0.04 -6.23 36.21
CA PRO A 250 -0.37 -7.28 35.25
C PRO A 250 -1.72 -7.11 34.53
N GLU A 251 -2.70 -6.54 35.24
CA GLU A 251 -4.06 -6.30 34.77
C GLU A 251 -4.20 -5.23 33.66
N ASN A 252 -3.21 -4.33 33.53
CA ASN A 252 -3.21 -3.25 32.51
C ASN A 252 -2.35 -3.58 31.28
N ILE A 253 -1.52 -4.63 31.36
CA ILE A 253 -0.60 -5.04 30.29
C ILE A 253 -1.41 -5.47 29.06
N SER A 254 -2.47 -6.26 29.25
CA SER A 254 -3.32 -6.78 28.17
C SER A 254 -4.04 -5.69 27.35
N GLN A 255 -4.39 -4.56 27.99
CA GLN A 255 -5.05 -3.44 27.33
C GLN A 255 -4.05 -2.57 26.55
N TYR A 256 -2.85 -2.36 27.09
CA TYR A 256 -1.80 -1.56 26.45
C TYR A 256 -1.20 -2.28 25.21
N PHE A 257 -0.97 -3.58 25.29
CA PHE A 257 -0.47 -4.40 24.17
C PHE A 257 -1.51 -4.59 23.05
N ASN A 258 -2.81 -4.69 23.37
CA ASN A 258 -3.85 -4.78 22.35
C ASN A 258 -4.07 -3.45 21.60
N LEU A 259 -3.85 -2.31 22.26
CA LEU A 259 -3.99 -0.99 21.61
C LEU A 259 -2.79 -0.60 20.75
N HIS A 260 -1.55 -0.94 21.14
CA HIS A 260 -0.39 -0.31 20.51
C HIS A 260 0.63 -1.23 19.83
N TYR A 261 0.99 -2.41 20.34
CA TYR A 261 2.05 -3.21 19.73
C TYR A 261 1.94 -4.68 20.16
N GLN A 262 1.93 -5.63 19.22
CA GLN A 262 2.31 -7.02 19.48
C GLN A 262 3.79 -7.17 19.12
N THR A 263 4.69 -6.92 20.07
CA THR A 263 6.10 -7.30 19.93
C THR A 263 6.34 -8.56 20.76
N ARG A 264 6.81 -9.63 20.11
CA ARG A 264 7.46 -10.77 20.76
C ARG A 264 8.89 -10.84 20.25
N THR A 265 9.79 -11.12 21.17
CA THR A 265 11.24 -11.23 20.96
C THR A 265 11.55 -12.21 19.82
N VAL A 266 12.09 -11.68 18.72
CA VAL A 266 12.64 -12.44 17.60
C VAL A 266 14.01 -12.98 18.01
N GLY A 267 14.10 -14.30 18.17
CA GLY A 267 15.38 -15.01 18.25
C GLY A 267 15.92 -15.29 16.85
N ASP A 268 17.17 -14.91 16.62
CA ASP A 268 18.13 -15.37 15.61
C ASP A 268 17.56 -15.98 14.31
N LEU A 269 17.26 -15.12 13.33
CA LEU A 269 17.20 -15.51 11.91
C LEU A 269 18.60 -15.41 11.30
N ARG A 270 19.28 -16.55 11.16
CA ARG A 270 20.50 -16.67 10.35
C ARG A 270 20.13 -16.57 8.86
N ILE A 271 20.62 -15.51 8.21
CA ILE A 271 20.63 -15.39 6.76
C ILE A 271 21.58 -16.45 6.20
N VAL A 272 21.03 -17.44 5.50
CA VAL A 272 21.82 -18.38 4.70
C VAL A 272 22.14 -17.70 3.38
N LYS A 273 23.43 -17.35 3.17
CA LYS A 273 23.95 -16.95 1.87
C LYS A 273 24.21 -18.20 1.03
N HIS A 274 23.64 -18.25 -0.17
CA HIS A 274 24.11 -19.11 -1.26
C HIS A 274 24.76 -18.23 -2.32
#